data_AF-A0A4S8KTQ2-F1
#
_entry.id   AF-A0A4S8KTQ2-F1
#
_cell.length_a   1.000
_cell.length_b   1.000
_cell.length_c   1.000
_cell.angle_alpha   90.00
_cell.angle_beta   90.00
_cell.angle_gamma   90.00
#
_symmetry.space_group_name_H-M   'P 1'
#
loop_
_entity.id
_entity.type
_entity.pdbx_description
1 polymer ?
#
loop_
_entity_poly.entity_id
_entity_poly.type
_entity_poly.pdbx_seq_one_letter_code
_entity_poly.pdbx_strand_id
1 'polypeptide(L)' 'MHPAHSLHTLRPFILAAGWLVNVIAAIAVIYSAPYYWKQDYHTSALTGAQWVQELKHGHPDRIHTELGM' A
#
# COMPACT_ATOMS: atom_id res chain seq x y z
N MET A 1 -36.78 -34.50 -14.59
CA MET A 1 -36.39 -33.07 -14.60
C MET A 1 -35.02 -32.96 -13.96
N HIS A 2 -33.99 -32.62 -14.74
CA HIS A 2 -32.57 -32.83 -14.42
C HIS A 2 -31.92 -31.52 -13.89
N PRO A 3 -31.07 -31.54 -12.84
CA PRO A 3 -30.56 -30.34 -12.15
C PRO A 3 -29.37 -29.65 -12.84
N ALA A 4 -29.23 -29.80 -14.16
CA ALA A 4 -28.06 -29.28 -14.90
C ALA A 4 -28.00 -27.75 -14.97
N HIS A 5 -29.14 -27.06 -14.80
CA HIS A 5 -29.23 -25.59 -14.92
C HIS A 5 -28.57 -24.83 -13.74
N SER A 6 -28.39 -25.48 -12.58
CA SER A 6 -27.85 -24.84 -11.37
C SER A 6 -26.34 -24.56 -11.48
N LEU A 7 -25.57 -25.51 -12.02
CA LEU A 7 -24.10 -25.42 -12.09
C LEU A 7 -23.61 -24.30 -13.02
N HIS A 8 -24.31 -24.10 -14.15
CA HIS A 8 -23.99 -23.04 -15.11
C HIS A 8 -24.28 -21.64 -14.58
N THR A 9 -25.29 -21.52 -13.72
CA THR A 9 -25.69 -20.25 -13.09
C THR A 9 -24.69 -19.82 -12.01
N LEU A 10 -24.08 -20.78 -11.30
CA LEU A 10 -23.09 -20.51 -10.24
C LEU A 10 -21.68 -20.23 -10.77
N ARG A 11 -21.36 -20.78 -11.95
CA ARG A 11 -20.04 -20.63 -12.59
C ARG A 11 -19.52 -19.18 -12.68
N PRO A 12 -20.27 -18.17 -13.17
CA PRO A 12 -19.77 -16.80 -13.25
C PRO A 12 -19.44 -16.21 -11.88
N PHE A 13 -20.21 -16.54 -10.84
CA PHE A 13 -19.96 -16.06 -9.48
C PHE A 13 -18.69 -16.67 -8.87
N ILE A 14 -18.45 -17.97 -9.12
CA ILE A 14 -17.22 -18.64 -8.69
C ILE A 14 -15.99 -18.02 -9.36
N LEU A 15 -16.08 -17.75 -10.67
CA LEU A 15 -14.99 -17.09 -11.41
C LEU A 15 -14.75 -15.66 -10.91
N ALA A 16 -15.81 -14.89 -10.67
CA ALA A 16 -15.70 -13.53 -10.13
C ALA A 16 -15.08 -13.51 -8.73
N ALA A 17 -15.47 -14.45 -7.86
CA ALA A 17 -14.89 -14.59 -6.53
C ALA A 17 -13.41 -14.97 -6.60
N GLY A 18 -13.04 -15.93 -7.45
CA GLY A 18 -11.64 -16.31 -7.67
C GLY A 18 -10.78 -15.17 -8.20
N TRP A 19 -11.31 -14.38 -9.14
CA TRP A 19 -10.65 -13.18 -9.65
C TRP A 19 -10.43 -12.14 -8.56
N LEU A 20 -11.45 -11.85 -7.74
CA LEU A 20 -11.36 -10.90 -6.65
C LEU A 20 -10.30 -11.32 -5.61
N VAL A 21 -10.28 -12.60 -5.23
CA VAL A 21 -9.27 -13.14 -4.31
C VAL A 21 -7.86 -12.98 -4.89
N ASN A 22 -7.68 -13.24 -6.19
CA ASN A 22 -6.39 -13.07 -6.85
C ASN A 22 -5.90 -11.62 -6.82
N VAL A 23 -6.79 -10.65 -7.10
CA VAL A 23 -6.47 -9.22 -7.03
C VAL A 23 -6.07 -8.81 -5.61
N ILE A 24 -6.83 -9.24 -4.59
CA ILE A 24 -6.52 -8.93 -3.19
C ILE A 24 -5.16 -9.54 -2.78
N ALA A 25 -4.88 -10.77 -3.18
CA ALA A 25 -3.59 -11.42 -2.90
C ALA A 25 -2.42 -10.68 -3.56
N ALA A 26 -2.57 -10.23 -4.81
CA ALA A 26 -1.54 -9.44 -5.50
C ALA A 26 -1.27 -8.11 -4.79
N ILE A 27 -2.34 -7.41 -4.36
CA ILE A 27 -2.24 -6.19 -3.56
C ILE A 27 -1.51 -6.48 -2.25
N ALA A 28 -1.92 -7.52 -1.51
CA ALA A 28 -1.28 -7.87 -0.25
C ALA A 28 0.22 -8.13 -0.42
N VAL A 29 0.64 -8.84 -1.47
CA VAL A 29 2.06 -9.07 -1.78
C VAL A 29 2.79 -7.75 -2.04
N ILE A 30 2.22 -6.87 -2.87
CA ILE A 30 2.82 -5.56 -3.19
C ILE A 30 3.00 -4.72 -1.92
N TYR A 31 1.97 -4.62 -1.08
CA TYR A 31 2.01 -3.82 0.15
C TYR A 31 2.85 -4.47 1.26
N SER A 32 3.05 -5.80 1.23
CA SER A 32 3.94 -6.52 2.13
C SER A 32 5.41 -6.43 1.73
N ALA A 33 5.72 -5.94 0.52
CA ALA A 33 7.08 -5.84 0.08
C ALA A 33 7.86 -4.89 1.02
N PRO A 34 9.06 -5.29 1.51
CA PRO A 34 9.82 -4.53 2.49
C PRO A 34 10.22 -3.12 2.00
N TYR A 35 10.08 -2.85 0.71
CA TYR A 35 10.35 -1.55 0.09
C TYR A 35 9.08 -0.76 -0.25
N TYR A 36 7.88 -1.31 -0.10
CA TYR A 36 6.64 -0.59 -0.42
C TYR A 36 6.44 0.62 0.50
N TRP A 37 6.74 0.44 1.78
CA TRP A 37 6.67 1.51 2.80
C TRP A 37 7.99 2.25 3.01
N LYS A 38 9.04 1.96 2.23
CA LYS A 38 10.29 2.72 2.32
C LYS A 38 10.14 4.03 1.58
N GLN A 39 9.71 5.05 2.31
CA GLN A 39 10.11 6.40 1.98
C GLN A 39 11.60 6.52 2.29
N ASP A 40 12.41 6.95 1.32
CA ASP A 40 13.83 7.21 1.58
C ASP A 40 13.94 8.27 2.67
N TYR A 41 14.34 7.82 3.87
CA TYR A 41 14.54 8.65 5.06
C TYR A 41 15.60 9.74 4.82
N HIS A 42 16.41 9.60 3.76
CA HIS A 42 17.58 10.42 3.50
C HIS A 42 17.41 11.39 2.32
N THR A 43 16.18 11.70 1.91
CA THR A 43 15.99 12.86 1.02
C THR A 43 16.19 14.19 1.74
N SER A 44 16.33 14.18 3.08
CA SER A 44 16.85 15.31 3.84
C SER A 44 18.20 15.70 3.28
N ALA A 45 18.18 16.74 2.47
CA ALA A 45 19.38 17.18 1.82
C ALA A 45 20.41 17.57 2.90
N LEU A 46 21.61 17.02 2.79
CA LEU A 46 22.73 17.17 3.74
C LEU A 46 23.26 18.62 3.84
N THR A 47 22.53 19.59 3.30
CA THR A 47 22.82 21.01 3.43
C THR A 47 21.90 21.62 4.48
N GLY A 48 22.47 22.38 5.42
CA GLY A 48 21.70 22.99 6.51
C GLY A 48 20.56 23.91 6.01
N ALA A 49 20.70 24.54 4.84
CA ALA A 49 19.66 25.39 4.27
C ALA A 49 18.42 24.60 3.83
N GLN A 50 18.61 23.42 3.23
CA GLN A 50 17.49 22.57 2.81
C GLN A 50 16.84 21.88 4.01
N TRP A 51 17.63 21.51 5.03
CA TRP A 51 17.10 21.03 6.31
C TRP A 51 16.17 22.07 7.00
N VAL A 52 16.55 23.35 7.00
CA VAL A 52 15.68 24.42 7.52
C VAL A 52 14.39 24.56 6.70
N GLN A 53 14.42 24.31 5.38
CA GLN A 53 13.20 24.32 4.57
C GLN A 53 12.29 23.13 4.89
N GLU A 54 12.85 21.94 5.15
CA GLU A 54 12.09 20.77 5.61
C GLU A 54 11.48 20.97 7.00
N LEU A 55 12.19 21.61 7.93
CA LEU A 55 11.62 22.00 9.22
C LEU A 55 10.45 22.97 9.09
N LYS A 56 10.57 23.95 8.19
CA LYS A 56 9.56 25.01 8.03
C LYS A 56 8.32 24.56 7.26
N HIS A 57 8.47 23.64 6.31
CA HIS A 57 7.41 23.28 5.36
C HIS A 57 7.10 21.78 5.29
N GLY A 58 7.87 20.94 5.98
CA GLY A 58 7.74 19.49 5.97
C GLY A 58 6.80 18.95 7.06
N HIS A 59 7.10 17.76 7.56
CA HIS A 59 6.24 17.01 8.47
C HIS A 59 6.61 17.22 9.95
N PRO A 60 5.98 18.17 10.67
CA PRO A 60 6.31 18.48 12.07
C PRO A 60 6.19 17.26 12.99
N ASP A 61 5.23 16.37 12.74
CA ASP A 61 5.02 15.16 13.54
C ASP A 61 6.23 14.20 13.52
N ARG A 62 6.97 14.17 12.40
CA ARG A 62 8.14 13.31 12.22
C ARG A 62 9.38 13.92 12.86
N ILE A 63 9.54 15.24 12.74
CA ILE A 63 10.59 16.01 13.41
C ILE A 63 10.52 15.82 14.92
N HIS A 64 9.32 15.91 15.49
CA HIS A 64 9.10 15.69 16.92
C HIS A 64 9.44 14.26 17.34
N THR A 65 9.09 13.26 16.52
CA THR A 65 9.35 11.85 16.82
C THR A 65 10.84 11.50 16.78
N GLU A 66 11.60 12.08 15.86
CA GLU A 66 12.99 11.70 15.58
C GLU A 66 14.02 12.59 16.29
N LEU A 67 13.72 13.87 16.46
CA LEU A 67 14.61 14.85 17.09
C LEU A 67 14.15 15.24 18.51
N GLY A 68 12.96 14.80 18.94
CA GLY A 68 12.41 15.12 20.26
C GLY A 68 12.06 16.61 20.44
N MET A 69 11.84 17.33 19.34
CA MET A 69 11.52 18.77 19.32
C MET A 69 10.05 19.05 19.10
#